data_AF-A0A4Z1F0C3-F1
#
_entry.id   AF-A0A4Z1F0C3-F1
#
_cell.length_a   1.000
_cell.length_b   1.000
_cell.length_c   1.000
_cell.angle_alpha   90.00
_cell.angle_beta   90.00
_cell.angle_gamma   90.00
#
_symmetry.space_group_name_H-M   'P 1'
#
loop_
_entity.id
_entity.type
_entity.pdbx_description
1 polymer ?
#
loop_
_entity_poly.entity_id
_entity_poly.type
_entity_poly.pdbx_seq_one_letter_code
_entity_poly.pdbx_strand_id
1 'polypeptide(L)'
;MDACTALCGSGPAFFALMLAATTDGAVAMRLPRAEAQKMAAQNMRGAAGLVLSGEHPAFWKDKVSTPGGCTIGGLLVIEERRVRGTAARALREAKVVAGSSEGELWGLRGRSCRC
;
A
#
# COMPACT_ATOMS: atom_id res chain seq x y z
N MET A 1 -14.66 -12.72 8.69
CA MET A 1 -13.79 -11.54 8.71
C MET A 1 -14.44 -10.41 7.93
N ASP A 2 -14.62 -9.25 8.55
CA ASP A 2 -15.12 -8.06 7.86
C ASP A 2 -14.01 -7.40 6.99
N ALA A 3 -14.41 -6.50 6.10
CA ALA A 3 -13.48 -5.82 5.22
C ALA A 3 -12.46 -4.94 5.98
N CYS A 4 -12.86 -4.40 7.13
CA CYS A 4 -12.01 -3.56 7.98
C CYS A 4 -10.85 -4.36 8.57
N THR A 5 -11.10 -5.58 9.06
CA THR A 5 -10.08 -6.44 9.63
C THR A 5 -9.07 -6.89 8.57
N ALA A 6 -9.54 -7.22 7.36
CA ALA A 6 -8.64 -7.55 6.25
C ALA A 6 -7.77 -6.36 5.84
N LEU A 7 -8.34 -5.15 5.81
CA LEU A 7 -7.61 -3.93 5.47
C LEU A 7 -6.61 -3.53 6.57
N CYS A 8 -7.04 -3.47 7.83
CA CYS A 8 -6.19 -3.04 8.95
C CYS A 8 -5.15 -4.10 9.31
N GLY A 9 -5.48 -5.39 9.18
CA GLY A 9 -4.57 -6.50 9.47
C GLY A 9 -3.52 -6.70 8.36
N SER A 10 -3.94 -6.79 7.11
CA SER A 10 -3.04 -7.09 5.98
C SER A 10 -2.45 -5.85 5.30
N GLY A 11 -3.14 -4.70 5.38
CA GLY A 11 -2.72 -3.45 4.74
C GLY A 11 -1.29 -3.00 5.09
N PRO A 12 -0.89 -2.96 6.38
CA PRO A 12 0.47 -2.59 6.76
C PRO A 12 1.55 -3.44 6.09
N ALA A 13 1.31 -4.74 5.91
CA ALA A 13 2.25 -5.64 5.23
C ALA A 13 2.36 -5.31 3.73
N PHE A 14 1.26 -5.00 3.06
CA PHE A 14 1.27 -4.59 1.65
C PHE A 14 2.01 -3.26 1.46
N PHE A 15 1.81 -2.30 2.36
CA PHE A 15 2.53 -1.04 2.31
C PHE A 15 4.02 -1.19 2.65
N ALA A 16 4.37 -2.07 3.59
CA ALA A 16 5.76 -2.38 3.90
C ALA A 16 6.49 -2.99 2.69
N LEU A 17 5.82 -3.85 1.91
CA LEU A 17 6.38 -4.37 0.65
C LEU A 17 6.68 -3.25 -0.35
N MET A 18 5.75 -2.30 -0.53
CA MET A 18 5.96 -1.15 -1.42
C MET A 18 7.07 -0.23 -0.92
N LEU A 19 7.19 -0.04 0.40
CA LEU A 19 8.24 0.74 1.03
C LEU A 19 9.61 0.07 0.84
N ALA A 20 9.70 -1.24 1.00
CA ALA A 20 10.91 -2.01 0.74
C ALA A 20 11.33 -1.89 -0.73
N ALA A 21 10.40 -2.08 -1.68
CA ALA A 21 10.68 -1.98 -3.11
C ALA A 21 11.17 -0.58 -3.53
N THR A 22 10.56 0.48 -2.99
CA THR A 22 11.00 1.86 -3.26
C THR A 22 12.36 2.17 -2.62
N THR A 23 12.64 1.59 -1.45
CA THR A 23 13.95 1.66 -0.80
C THR A 23 15.02 0.94 -1.64
N ASP A 24 14.74 -0.24 -2.17
CA ASP A 24 15.65 -0.96 -3.07
C ASP A 24 15.96 -0.15 -4.34
N GLY A 25 14.94 0.49 -4.93
CA GLY A 25 15.12 1.39 -6.08
C GLY A 25 16.03 2.57 -5.74
N ALA A 26 15.86 3.18 -4.57
CA ALA A 26 16.74 4.25 -4.08
C ALA A 26 18.20 3.77 -3.87
N VAL A 27 18.39 2.58 -3.32
CA VAL A 27 19.72 1.97 -3.17
C VAL A 27 20.37 1.67 -4.53
N ALA A 28 19.60 1.23 -5.52
CA ALA A 28 20.08 1.04 -6.89
C ALA A 28 20.56 2.36 -7.52
N MET A 29 20.00 3.50 -7.08
CA MET A 29 20.44 4.86 -7.43
C MET A 29 21.54 5.41 -6.50
N ARG A 30 22.20 4.52 -5.73
CA ARG A 30 23.36 4.80 -4.85
C ARG A 30 23.05 5.56 -3.55
N LEU A 31 21.80 5.57 -3.09
CA LEU A 31 21.49 6.07 -1.74
C LEU A 31 21.91 5.05 -0.67
N PRO A 32 22.50 5.49 0.46
CA PRO A 32 22.73 4.62 1.60
C PRO A 32 21.42 3.99 2.08
N ARG A 33 21.41 2.67 2.30
CA ARG A 33 20.20 1.90 2.68
C ARG A 33 19.42 2.54 3.84
N ALA A 34 20.11 2.94 4.89
CA ALA A 34 19.50 3.52 6.08
C ALA A 34 18.83 4.88 5.79
N GLU A 35 19.41 5.67 4.90
CA GLU A 35 18.85 6.96 4.49
C GLU A 35 17.67 6.76 3.54
N ALA A 36 17.84 5.90 2.53
CA ALA A 36 16.78 5.51 1.60
C ALA A 36 15.51 5.04 2.33
N GLN A 37 15.66 4.19 3.36
CA GLN A 37 14.53 3.68 4.14
C GLN A 37 13.83 4.80 4.91
N LYS A 38 14.58 5.72 5.53
CA LYS A 38 14.02 6.88 6.25
C LYS A 38 13.26 7.80 5.29
N MET A 39 13.86 8.10 4.13
CA MET A 39 13.23 8.94 3.11
C MET A 39 11.96 8.31 2.56
N ALA A 40 11.96 7.01 2.24
CA ALA A 40 10.79 6.28 1.75
C ALA A 40 9.66 6.26 2.79
N ALA A 41 9.98 5.98 4.06
CA ALA A 41 9.00 5.99 5.15
C ALA A 41 8.37 7.38 5.36
N GLN A 42 9.18 8.44 5.35
CA GLN A 42 8.69 9.81 5.52
C GLN A 42 7.84 10.25 4.31
N ASN A 43 8.22 9.86 3.09
CA ASN A 43 7.43 10.12 1.89
C ASN A 43 6.05 9.44 1.99
N MET A 44 6.02 8.15 2.32
CA MET A 44 4.78 7.39 2.49
C MET A 44 3.89 7.98 3.60
N ARG A 45 4.48 8.39 4.73
CA ARG A 45 3.76 9.09 5.81
C ARG A 45 3.16 10.41 5.33
N GLY A 46 3.91 11.20 4.56
CA GLY A 46 3.43 12.47 4.00
C GLY A 46 2.26 12.26 3.03
N ALA A 47 2.39 11.29 2.12
CA ALA A 47 1.33 10.93 1.19
C ALA A 47 0.04 10.48 1.91
N ALA A 48 0.16 9.63 2.93
CA ALA A 48 -0.98 9.21 3.74
C ALA A 48 -1.60 10.39 4.51
N GLY A 49 -0.77 11.26 5.10
CA GLY A 49 -1.22 12.44 5.84
C GLY A 49 -2.05 13.40 4.98
N LEU A 50 -1.66 13.61 3.72
CA LEU A 50 -2.43 14.45 2.79
C LEU A 50 -3.82 13.88 2.52
N VAL A 51 -3.93 12.58 2.28
CA VAL A 51 -5.23 11.92 2.07
C VAL A 51 -6.10 12.01 3.32
N LEU A 52 -5.51 11.81 4.51
CA LEU A 52 -6.21 11.96 5.79
C LEU A 52 -6.65 13.41 6.05
N SER A 53 -5.96 14.40 5.47
CA SER A 53 -6.36 15.82 5.54
C SER A 53 -7.48 16.20 4.57
N GLY A 54 -7.97 15.26 3.75
CA GLY A 54 -9.10 15.44 2.85
C GLY A 54 -8.73 15.57 1.37
N GLU A 55 -7.45 15.50 1.00
CA GLU A 55 -7.01 15.53 -0.40
C GLU A 55 -7.36 14.21 -1.10
N HIS A 56 -7.97 14.28 -2.28
CA HIS A 56 -8.25 13.08 -3.06
C HIS A 56 -6.95 12.54 -3.70
N PRO A 57 -6.65 11.23 -3.59
CA PRO A 57 -5.40 10.66 -4.11
C PRO A 57 -5.15 10.92 -5.60
N ALA A 58 -6.20 10.93 -6.42
CA ALA A 58 -6.06 11.19 -7.86
C ALA A 58 -5.64 12.64 -8.16
N PHE A 59 -6.21 13.62 -7.46
CA PHE A 59 -5.85 15.03 -7.64
C PHE A 59 -4.42 15.29 -7.17
N TRP A 60 -4.02 14.68 -6.05
CA TRP A 60 -2.67 14.84 -5.55
C TRP A 60 -1.61 14.31 -6.51
N LYS A 61 -1.83 13.12 -7.10
CA LYS A 61 -0.96 12.53 -8.14
C LYS A 61 -0.72 13.49 -9.31
N ASP A 62 -1.78 14.16 -9.76
CA ASP A 62 -1.68 15.13 -10.88
C ASP A 62 -0.99 16.42 -10.43
N LYS A 63 -1.27 16.91 -9.21
CA LYS A 63 -0.65 18.11 -8.62
C LYS A 63 0.87 17.99 -8.45
N VAL A 64 1.40 16.80 -8.17
CA VAL A 64 2.85 16.55 -8.04
C VAL A 64 3.52 16.12 -9.35
N SER A 65 2.76 16.02 -10.44
CA SER A 65 3.25 15.61 -11.76
C SER A 65 3.35 16.81 -12.68
N THR A 66 4.56 17.18 -13.06
CA THR A 66 4.79 18.22 -14.07
C THR A 66 4.90 17.62 -15.48
N PRO A 67 4.55 18.38 -16.54
CA PRO A 67 4.72 17.93 -17.91
C PRO A 67 6.18 17.53 -18.19
N GLY A 68 6.41 16.29 -18.62
CA GLY A 68 7.76 15.74 -18.88
C GLY A 68 8.63 15.49 -17.64
N GLY A 69 8.06 15.61 -16.43
CA GLY A 69 8.80 15.44 -15.18
C GLY A 69 9.12 13.98 -14.82
N CYS A 70 9.99 13.81 -13.83
CA CYS A 70 10.37 12.48 -13.31
C CYS A 70 9.16 11.73 -12.71
N THR A 71 8.23 12.44 -12.07
CA THR A 71 7.04 11.83 -11.45
C THR A 71 6.16 11.12 -12.47
N ILE A 72 5.83 11.77 -13.60
CA ILE A 72 4.97 11.16 -14.61
C ILE A 72 5.67 9.97 -15.30
N GLY A 73 6.98 10.06 -15.52
CA GLY A 73 7.77 8.93 -16.03
C GLY A 73 7.71 7.71 -15.11
N GLY A 74 7.87 7.90 -13.80
CA GLY A 74 7.75 6.82 -12.82
C GLY A 74 6.32 6.27 -12.72
N LEU A 75 5.30 7.13 -12.74
CA LEU A 75 3.89 6.72 -12.69
C LEU A 75 3.51 5.84 -13.88
N LEU A 76 3.98 6.14 -15.09
CA LEU A 76 3.70 5.32 -16.27
C LEU A 76 4.24 3.89 -16.12
N VAL A 77 5.48 3.73 -15.63
CA VAL A 77 6.08 2.40 -15.37
C VAL A 77 5.28 1.62 -14.31
N ILE A 78 4.79 2.30 -13.28
CA ILE A 78 3.94 1.68 -12.24
C ILE A 78 2.60 1.21 -12.84
N GLU A 79 1.97 2.02 -13.69
CA GLU A 79 0.68 1.69 -14.31
C GLU A 79 0.79 0.54 -15.33
N GLU A 80 1.90 0.43 -16.06
CA GLU A 80 2.17 -0.71 -16.96
C GLU A 80 2.10 -2.07 -16.25
N ARG A 81 2.36 -2.09 -14.93
CA ARG A 81 2.34 -3.30 -14.10
C ARG A 81 1.00 -3.54 -13.39
N ARG A 82 -0.06 -2.82 -13.77
CA ARG A 82 -1.44 -2.99 -13.26
C ARG A 82 -1.54 -2.90 -11.74
N VAL A 83 -0.70 -2.06 -11.10
CA VAL A 83 -0.55 -2.00 -9.64
C VAL A 83 -1.90 -1.77 -8.94
N ARG A 84 -2.77 -0.91 -9.48
CA ARG A 84 -4.11 -0.66 -8.92
C ARG A 84 -4.96 -1.92 -8.82
N GLY A 85 -5.02 -2.68 -9.92
CA GLY A 85 -5.79 -3.92 -10.00
C GLY A 85 -5.22 -5.00 -9.09
N THR A 86 -3.89 -5.13 -9.06
CA THR A 86 -3.19 -6.10 -8.21
C THR A 86 -3.40 -5.79 -6.73
N ALA A 87 -3.26 -4.54 -6.30
CA ALA A 87 -3.48 -4.13 -4.91
C ALA A 87 -4.93 -4.38 -4.46
N ALA A 88 -5.92 -3.97 -5.28
CA ALA A 88 -7.33 -4.20 -4.97
C ALA A 88 -7.68 -5.70 -4.92
N ARG A 89 -7.09 -6.51 -5.80
CA ARG A 89 -7.25 -7.97 -5.77
C ARG A 89 -6.59 -8.58 -4.53
N ALA A 90 -5.37 -8.18 -4.18
CA ALA A 90 -4.67 -8.68 -3.01
C ALA A 90 -5.46 -8.47 -1.71
N LEU A 91 -6.09 -7.29 -1.56
CA LEU A 91 -6.94 -7.01 -0.41
C LEU A 91 -8.21 -7.87 -0.38
N ARG A 92 -8.88 -8.04 -1.52
CA ARG A 92 -10.06 -8.92 -1.62
C ARG A 92 -9.69 -10.38 -1.32
N GLU A 93 -8.53 -10.82 -1.81
CA GLU A 93 -8.02 -12.17 -1.56
C GLU A 93 -7.70 -12.38 -0.09
N ALA A 94 -7.07 -11.40 0.58
CA ALA A 94 -6.81 -11.48 2.02
C ALA A 94 -8.08 -11.73 2.82
N LYS A 95 -9.19 -11.06 2.46
CA LYS A 95 -10.50 -11.32 3.06
C LYS A 95 -11.00 -12.75 2.80
N VAL A 96 -10.82 -13.27 1.58
CA VAL A 96 -11.24 -14.63 1.21
C VAL A 96 -10.45 -15.68 2.02
N VAL A 97 -9.12 -15.58 2.03
CA VAL A 97 -8.23 -16.52 2.74
C VAL A 97 -8.54 -16.55 4.23
N ALA A 98 -8.77 -15.39 4.84
CA ALA A 98 -9.16 -15.32 6.24
C ALA A 98 -10.56 -15.91 6.51
N GLY A 99 -11.50 -15.76 5.57
CA GLY A 99 -12.81 -16.42 5.64
C GLY A 99 -12.72 -17.95 5.51
N SER A 100 -11.80 -18.46 4.68
CA SER A 100 -11.54 -19.89 4.54
C SER A 100 -10.93 -20.50 5.79
N SER A 101 -10.03 -19.78 6.48
CA SER A 101 -9.43 -20.21 7.74
C SER A 101 -10.37 -20.03 8.94
N GLU A 102 -11.31 -19.06 8.89
CA GLU A 102 -12.44 -19.01 9.82
C GLU A 102 -13.38 -20.22 9.66
N GLY A 103 -13.52 -20.83 8.48
CA GLY A 103 -14.30 -22.07 8.33
C GLY A 103 -13.77 -23.23 9.18
N GLU A 104 -12.44 -23.35 9.32
CA GLU A 104 -11.79 -24.33 10.20
C GLU A 104 -11.77 -23.90 11.68
N LEU A 105 -11.70 -22.59 11.96
CA LEU A 105 -11.57 -22.06 13.33
C LEU A 105 -12.90 -21.67 14.00
N TRP A 106 -13.97 -21.38 13.25
CA TRP A 106 -15.32 -21.05 13.75
C TRP A 106 -16.01 -22.27 14.37
N GLY A 107 -15.59 -23.49 14.02
CA GLY A 107 -15.91 -24.69 14.80
C GLY A 107 -15.39 -24.65 16.25
N LEU A 108 -14.45 -23.73 16.57
CA LEU A 108 -13.77 -23.72 17.87
C LEU A 108 -13.92 -22.42 18.67
N ARG A 109 -14.11 -21.23 18.08
CA ARG A 109 -14.27 -19.99 18.89
C ARG A 109 -15.19 -18.95 18.24
N GLY A 110 -16.42 -18.88 18.74
CA GLY A 110 -17.31 -17.75 18.50
C GLY A 110 -16.83 -16.51 19.26
N ARG A 111 -16.45 -15.45 18.54
CA ARG A 111 -16.50 -14.05 19.01
C ARG A 111 -16.34 -13.09 17.82
N SER A 112 -17.24 -12.11 17.74
CA SER A 112 -17.31 -11.06 16.72
C SER A 112 -16.13 -10.09 16.84
N CYS A 113 -15.41 -9.86 15.74
CA CYS A 113 -14.49 -8.73 15.65
C CYS A 113 -15.31 -7.43 15.71
N ARG A 114 -14.98 -6.55 16.67
CA ARG A 114 -15.52 -5.20 16.77
C ARG A 114 -14.36 -4.28 16.42
N CYS A 115 -14.37 -3.80 15.18
CA CYS A 115 -13.59 -2.64 14.78
C CYS A 115 -14.05 -1.41 15.57
#